data_AF-A0A3D2VRB9-F1
#
_entry.id   AF-A0A3D2VRB9-F1
#
_cell.length_a   1.000
_cell.length_b   1.000
_cell.length_c   1.000
_cell.angle_alpha   90.00
_cell.angle_beta   90.00
_cell.angle_gamma   90.00
#
_symmetry.space_group_name_H-M   'P 1'
#
loop_
_entity.id
_entity.type
_entity.pdbx_description
1 polymer ?
#
loop_
_entity_poly.entity_id
_entity_poly.type
_entity_poly.pdbx_seq_one_letter_code
_entity_poly.pdbx_strand_id
1 'polypeptide(L)'
;MTSTADTDSNHPKKTVVLKDGEFVDLLEQRAGNLLSIARFLSARQPRASAFTRPLVADLLAQSLLVEELLDIYGARNNRQWCRFRSLVATIKLFAEVSYELLHIHHCLPSYRLLPVERDFAAATLQSLELTYDVLVRAATWLLAQADRLGIGVPATELPAGRYREQLPPGRLLHNRAMRKIKSASETVTYLATAYLNLAADSELLNTAEKVEPKDYATCFPDPISEDNLRYLKVRFHCLQSLYDTYVSETEIESLDQNLPTLRGHISIVFHLLEIATYLVHYYERHLNEQTGDSAFRRRPVIAPGTLLAMLMNYSIAFSGLYLTYGRCFCHTMLRRYAEIGRIEAPVPSYRGFHVRPSTLIARIVQHYGSLIVMELDGQSYDAGSPMDIFRANEKINAQKRRWLVAEIGRQPLPQDGLSDAQIRAAILEIIIKLAEQSNCLLYTSDAADERSSVDLGGRRIIKKKT
;
A
#
# COMPACT_ATOMS: atom_id res chain seq x y z
N MET A 1 -23.30 -54.56 9.81
CA MET A 1 -22.56 -55.12 8.66
C MET A 1 -23.24 -54.62 7.40
N THR A 2 -22.75 -53.50 6.87
CA THR A 2 -22.00 -53.38 5.58
C THR A 2 -22.94 -53.44 4.36
N SER A 3 -23.16 -52.30 3.68
CA SER A 3 -22.43 -51.86 2.45
C SER A 3 -23.01 -52.58 1.23
N THR A 4 -23.39 -52.03 0.06
CA THR A 4 -23.05 -50.87 -0.80
C THR A 4 -23.99 -51.07 -2.04
N ALA A 5 -24.34 -50.14 -2.93
CA ALA A 5 -23.57 -49.08 -3.57
C ALA A 5 -24.51 -48.05 -4.24
N ASP A 6 -24.11 -46.78 -4.13
CA ASP A 6 -24.32 -45.74 -5.14
C ASP A 6 -23.69 -46.13 -6.47
N THR A 7 -24.31 -45.71 -7.58
CA THR A 7 -23.56 -45.09 -8.68
C THR A 7 -24.40 -43.95 -9.27
N ASP A 8 -24.06 -42.77 -8.82
CA ASP A 8 -24.28 -41.46 -9.42
C ASP A 8 -23.92 -41.45 -10.92
N SER A 9 -24.82 -40.93 -11.75
CA SER A 9 -24.51 -40.56 -13.14
C SER A 9 -24.63 -39.04 -13.29
N ASN A 10 -23.57 -38.36 -12.85
CA ASN A 10 -23.39 -36.92 -13.02
C ASN A 10 -22.98 -36.62 -14.47
N HIS A 11 -23.96 -36.61 -15.39
CA HIS A 11 -23.75 -36.07 -16.73
C HIS A 11 -23.78 -34.53 -16.67
N PRO A 12 -22.80 -33.82 -17.27
CA PRO A 12 -22.90 -32.37 -17.39
C PRO A 12 -24.15 -32.01 -18.19
N LYS A 13 -25.06 -31.24 -17.59
CA LYS A 13 -26.24 -30.68 -18.28
C LYS A 13 -25.76 -30.03 -19.58
N LYS A 14 -26.23 -30.53 -20.74
CA LYS A 14 -25.95 -29.94 -22.05
C LYS A 14 -26.23 -28.44 -21.97
N THR A 15 -25.23 -27.62 -22.24
CA THR A 15 -25.37 -26.17 -22.33
C THR A 15 -26.33 -25.85 -23.46
N VAL A 16 -27.54 -25.40 -23.12
CA VAL A 16 -28.52 -24.95 -24.11
C VAL A 16 -28.02 -23.64 -24.69
N VAL A 17 -27.75 -23.61 -25.99
CA VAL A 17 -27.33 -22.41 -26.70
C VAL A 17 -28.56 -21.54 -26.92
N LEU A 18 -28.56 -20.33 -26.36
CA LEU A 18 -29.64 -19.36 -26.57
C LEU A 18 -29.64 -18.86 -28.01
N LYS A 19 -30.81 -18.55 -28.57
CA LYS A 19 -30.89 -17.88 -29.88
C LYS A 19 -30.57 -16.40 -29.70
N ASP A 20 -29.84 -15.80 -30.65
CA ASP A 20 -29.38 -14.41 -30.54
C ASP A 20 -30.54 -13.41 -30.33
N GLY A 21 -31.69 -13.62 -30.98
CA GLY A 21 -32.86 -12.74 -30.81
C GLY A 21 -33.43 -12.71 -29.38
N GLU A 22 -33.49 -13.86 -28.71
CA GLU A 22 -33.98 -13.95 -27.33
C GLU A 22 -33.05 -13.19 -26.35
N PHE A 23 -31.76 -13.13 -26.66
CA PHE A 23 -30.79 -12.40 -25.83
C PHE A 23 -30.86 -10.89 -26.07
N VAL A 24 -31.10 -10.46 -27.32
CA VAL A 24 -31.31 -9.04 -27.65
C VAL A 24 -32.51 -8.49 -26.89
N ASP A 25 -33.66 -9.18 -26.93
CA ASP A 25 -34.88 -8.75 -26.24
C ASP A 25 -34.67 -8.61 -24.72
N LEU A 26 -33.97 -9.58 -24.12
CA LEU A 26 -33.61 -9.53 -22.70
C LEU A 26 -32.73 -8.32 -22.38
N LEU A 27 -31.71 -8.06 -23.20
CA LEU A 27 -30.79 -6.95 -22.99
C LEU A 27 -31.42 -5.60 -23.27
N GLU A 28 -32.33 -5.48 -24.22
CA GLU A 28 -33.08 -4.25 -24.46
C GLU A 28 -33.85 -3.84 -23.20
N GLN A 29 -34.52 -4.79 -22.55
CA GLN A 29 -35.24 -4.54 -21.30
C GLN A 29 -34.29 -4.18 -20.14
N ARG A 30 -33.13 -4.86 -20.04
CA ARG A 30 -32.23 -4.76 -18.87
C ARG A 30 -31.19 -3.64 -18.98
N ALA A 31 -30.77 -3.28 -20.20
CA ALA A 31 -29.77 -2.27 -20.47
C ALA A 31 -30.37 -0.90 -20.84
N GLY A 32 -31.69 -0.78 -20.99
CA GLY A 32 -32.35 0.46 -21.41
C GLY A 32 -31.96 1.70 -20.58
N ASN A 33 -31.84 1.56 -19.26
CA ASN A 33 -31.38 2.66 -18.39
C ASN A 33 -29.92 3.04 -18.66
N LEU A 34 -29.02 2.05 -18.77
CA LEU A 34 -27.62 2.30 -19.10
C LEU A 34 -27.48 3.01 -20.45
N LEU A 35 -28.23 2.55 -21.47
CA LEU A 35 -28.24 3.15 -22.80
C LEU A 35 -28.83 4.56 -22.80
N SER A 36 -29.83 4.82 -21.96
CA SER A 36 -30.41 6.16 -21.78
C SER A 36 -29.39 7.14 -21.17
N ILE A 37 -28.64 6.69 -20.15
CA ILE A 37 -27.56 7.49 -19.54
C ILE A 37 -26.41 7.67 -20.53
N ALA A 38 -26.04 6.62 -21.27
CA ALA A 38 -24.99 6.69 -22.30
C ALA A 38 -25.35 7.71 -23.39
N ARG A 39 -26.62 7.74 -23.82
CA ARG A 39 -27.15 8.75 -24.77
C ARG A 39 -27.08 10.15 -24.17
N PHE A 40 -27.47 10.32 -22.91
CA PHE A 40 -27.36 11.60 -22.21
C PHE A 40 -25.90 12.09 -22.12
N LEU A 41 -24.94 11.21 -21.86
CA LEU A 41 -23.51 11.53 -21.85
C LEU A 41 -22.99 11.89 -23.24
N SER A 42 -23.34 11.11 -24.26
CA SER A 42 -22.88 11.31 -25.64
C SER A 42 -23.44 12.58 -26.29
N ALA A 43 -24.67 12.97 -25.92
CA ALA A 43 -25.32 14.18 -26.43
C ALA A 43 -24.74 15.49 -25.87
N ARG A 44 -23.99 15.45 -24.76
CA ARG A 44 -23.37 16.65 -24.15
C ARG A 44 -21.93 16.83 -24.64
N GLN A 45 -21.69 17.91 -25.39
CA GLN A 45 -20.35 18.46 -25.67
C GLN A 45 -19.83 19.33 -24.49
N PRO A 46 -18.51 19.60 -24.40
CA PRO A 46 -17.73 19.37 -23.19
C PRO A 46 -17.97 20.43 -22.13
N ARG A 47 -18.55 20.02 -21.01
CA ARG A 47 -18.35 20.71 -19.72
C ARG A 47 -18.24 19.67 -18.62
N ALA A 48 -17.07 19.60 -18.02
CA ALA A 48 -16.79 18.87 -16.78
C ALA A 48 -17.79 19.14 -15.66
N SER A 49 -18.40 20.34 -15.65
CA SER A 49 -19.47 20.71 -14.73
C SER A 49 -20.72 19.83 -14.83
N ALA A 50 -20.80 18.93 -15.81
CA ALA A 50 -21.85 17.92 -15.93
C ALA A 50 -21.57 16.65 -15.11
N PHE A 51 -20.36 16.49 -14.59
CA PHE A 51 -19.91 15.28 -13.92
C PHE A 51 -20.17 15.39 -12.42
N THR A 52 -21.27 14.77 -11.98
CA THR A 52 -21.78 14.85 -10.61
C THR A 52 -21.85 13.46 -10.00
N ARG A 53 -21.79 13.38 -8.66
CA ARG A 53 -21.88 12.09 -7.95
C ARG A 53 -23.17 11.33 -8.30
N PRO A 54 -24.35 11.95 -8.41
CA PRO A 54 -25.57 11.26 -8.84
C PRO A 54 -25.48 10.65 -10.25
N LEU A 55 -24.89 11.36 -11.22
CA LEU A 55 -24.74 10.84 -12.59
C LEU A 55 -23.80 9.63 -12.61
N VAL A 56 -22.65 9.75 -11.95
CA VAL A 56 -21.65 8.68 -11.91
C VAL A 56 -22.17 7.48 -11.13
N ALA A 57 -22.92 7.69 -10.04
CA ALA A 57 -23.54 6.62 -9.26
C ALA A 57 -24.59 5.84 -10.08
N ASP A 58 -25.48 6.54 -10.80
CA ASP A 58 -26.45 5.89 -11.70
C ASP A 58 -25.71 5.08 -12.79
N LEU A 59 -24.68 5.67 -13.41
CA LEU A 59 -23.88 5.01 -14.44
C LEU A 59 -23.18 3.75 -13.92
N LEU A 60 -22.60 3.82 -12.72
CA LEU A 60 -21.95 2.70 -12.04
C LEU A 60 -22.96 1.58 -11.74
N ALA A 61 -24.09 1.92 -11.12
CA ALA A 61 -25.11 0.95 -10.77
C ALA A 61 -25.67 0.22 -12.01
N GLN A 62 -25.98 0.97 -13.08
CA GLN A 62 -26.52 0.35 -14.29
C GLN A 62 -25.47 -0.46 -15.07
N SER A 63 -24.21 -0.02 -15.11
CA SER A 63 -23.14 -0.78 -15.78
C SER A 63 -22.78 -2.06 -15.04
N LEU A 64 -22.82 -2.06 -13.70
CA LEU A 64 -22.65 -3.27 -12.89
C LEU A 64 -23.71 -4.33 -13.21
N LEU A 65 -25.00 -3.96 -13.17
CA LEU A 65 -26.10 -4.89 -13.45
C LEU A 65 -26.04 -5.47 -14.87
N VAL A 66 -25.69 -4.64 -15.85
CA VAL A 66 -25.58 -5.09 -17.25
C VAL A 66 -24.34 -5.96 -17.46
N GLU A 67 -23.21 -5.66 -16.82
CA GLU A 67 -22.01 -6.51 -16.91
C GLU A 67 -22.25 -7.89 -16.30
N GLU A 68 -22.87 -7.97 -15.12
CA GLU A 68 -23.23 -9.24 -14.47
C GLU A 68 -24.11 -10.10 -15.38
N LEU A 69 -25.15 -9.50 -15.98
CA LEU A 69 -26.02 -10.18 -16.93
C LEU A 69 -25.23 -10.69 -18.14
N LEU A 70 -24.37 -9.87 -18.73
CA LEU A 70 -23.55 -10.26 -19.88
C LEU A 70 -22.58 -11.41 -19.52
N ASP A 71 -22.00 -11.39 -18.31
CA ASP A 71 -21.08 -12.43 -17.84
C ASP A 71 -21.80 -13.76 -17.57
N ILE A 72 -23.02 -13.75 -17.01
CA ILE A 72 -23.85 -14.95 -16.82
C ILE A 72 -24.06 -15.68 -18.14
N TYR A 73 -24.29 -14.94 -19.22
CA TYR A 73 -24.54 -15.49 -20.57
C TYR A 73 -23.25 -15.68 -21.38
N GLY A 74 -22.07 -15.51 -20.78
CA GLY A 74 -20.79 -15.78 -21.43
C GLY A 74 -20.43 -14.80 -22.55
N ALA A 75 -20.96 -13.58 -22.53
CA ALA A 75 -20.75 -12.56 -23.57
C ALA A 75 -19.25 -12.28 -23.83
N ARG A 76 -18.40 -12.42 -22.82
CA ARG A 76 -16.93 -12.29 -22.94
C ARG A 76 -16.34 -13.24 -24.00
N ASN A 77 -16.89 -14.44 -24.14
CA ASN A 77 -16.39 -15.47 -25.05
C ASN A 77 -17.14 -15.49 -26.40
N ASN A 78 -18.13 -14.60 -26.58
CA ASN A 78 -18.92 -14.51 -27.80
C ASN A 78 -18.41 -13.36 -28.68
N ARG A 79 -18.10 -13.64 -29.96
CA ARG A 79 -17.50 -12.65 -30.89
C ARG A 79 -18.39 -11.44 -31.16
N GLN A 80 -19.71 -11.59 -31.08
CA GLN A 80 -20.68 -10.52 -31.31
C GLN A 80 -20.85 -9.66 -30.04
N TRP A 81 -20.89 -10.28 -28.87
CA TRP A 81 -21.20 -9.62 -27.60
C TRP A 81 -19.97 -9.14 -26.81
N CYS A 82 -18.78 -9.69 -27.09
CA CYS A 82 -17.58 -9.37 -26.33
C CYS A 82 -17.25 -7.87 -26.36
N ARG A 83 -17.52 -7.19 -27.49
CA ARG A 83 -17.28 -5.75 -27.60
C ARG A 83 -18.27 -4.92 -26.78
N PHE A 84 -19.54 -5.31 -26.73
CA PHE A 84 -20.54 -4.64 -25.92
C PHE A 84 -20.23 -4.78 -24.44
N ARG A 85 -19.98 -6.02 -23.98
CA ARG A 85 -19.56 -6.32 -22.59
C ARG A 85 -18.32 -5.56 -22.16
N SER A 86 -17.36 -5.43 -23.07
CA SER A 86 -16.12 -4.70 -22.77
C SER A 86 -16.29 -3.20 -22.62
N LEU A 87 -17.21 -2.59 -23.37
CA LEU A 87 -17.57 -1.19 -23.19
C LEU A 87 -18.32 -0.98 -21.88
N VAL A 88 -19.24 -1.88 -21.52
CA VAL A 88 -19.93 -1.84 -20.22
C VAL A 88 -18.94 -1.95 -19.06
N ALA A 89 -18.00 -2.89 -19.12
CA ALA A 89 -16.95 -3.05 -18.10
C ALA A 89 -16.03 -1.81 -18.00
N THR A 90 -15.71 -1.18 -19.14
CA THR A 90 -14.94 0.07 -19.16
C THR A 90 -15.72 1.21 -18.50
N ILE A 91 -17.02 1.33 -18.82
CA ILE A 91 -17.91 2.33 -18.19
C ILE A 91 -17.97 2.12 -16.69
N LYS A 92 -18.15 0.88 -16.23
CA LYS A 92 -18.19 0.55 -14.80
C LYS A 92 -16.91 1.01 -14.09
N LEU A 93 -15.76 0.57 -14.58
CA LEU A 93 -14.48 0.86 -13.95
C LEU A 93 -14.16 2.37 -13.91
N PHE A 94 -14.39 3.08 -15.03
CA PHE A 94 -14.14 4.52 -15.05
C PHE A 94 -15.20 5.30 -14.28
N ALA A 95 -16.41 4.76 -14.08
CA ALA A 95 -17.37 5.32 -13.14
C ALA A 95 -16.90 5.16 -11.68
N GLU A 96 -16.32 4.01 -11.30
CA GLU A 96 -15.69 3.82 -9.98
C GLU A 96 -14.57 4.84 -9.74
N VAL A 97 -13.62 4.95 -10.67
CA VAL A 97 -12.52 5.93 -10.58
C VAL A 97 -13.05 7.35 -10.47
N SER A 98 -14.04 7.70 -11.28
CA SER A 98 -14.66 9.02 -11.28
C SER A 98 -15.36 9.35 -9.98
N TYR A 99 -16.01 8.35 -9.37
CA TYR A 99 -16.69 8.52 -8.09
C TYR A 99 -15.69 8.85 -6.98
N GLU A 100 -14.57 8.12 -6.93
CA GLU A 100 -13.49 8.37 -5.98
C GLU A 100 -12.83 9.74 -6.19
N LEU A 101 -12.59 10.14 -7.45
CA LEU A 101 -12.06 11.47 -7.75
C LEU A 101 -13.03 12.59 -7.32
N LEU A 102 -14.33 12.43 -7.56
CA LEU A 102 -15.35 13.37 -7.10
C LEU A 102 -15.38 13.42 -5.57
N HIS A 103 -15.29 12.27 -4.90
CA HIS A 103 -15.20 12.22 -3.44
C HIS A 103 -13.98 12.99 -2.93
N ILE A 104 -12.79 12.75 -3.48
CA ILE A 104 -11.58 13.51 -3.16
C ILE A 104 -11.81 15.01 -3.36
N HIS A 105 -12.32 15.42 -4.52
CA HIS A 105 -12.56 16.83 -4.84
C HIS A 105 -13.47 17.53 -3.81
N HIS A 106 -14.56 16.87 -3.38
CA HIS A 106 -15.49 17.43 -2.41
C HIS A 106 -14.96 17.38 -0.97
N CYS A 107 -14.19 16.36 -0.61
CA CYS A 107 -13.67 16.17 0.74
C CYS A 107 -12.34 16.90 1.00
N LEU A 108 -11.62 17.32 -0.04
CA LEU A 108 -10.30 17.96 0.08
C LEU A 108 -10.27 19.15 1.07
N PRO A 109 -11.25 20.08 1.06
CA PRO A 109 -11.26 21.20 2.03
C PRO A 109 -11.40 20.74 3.48
N SER A 110 -11.86 19.50 3.70
CA SER A 110 -12.16 18.94 5.02
C SER A 110 -11.03 18.09 5.59
N TYR A 111 -10.13 17.55 4.75
CA TYR A 111 -9.09 16.61 5.18
C TYR A 111 -7.90 17.23 5.90
N ARG A 112 -7.80 18.57 5.99
CA ARG A 112 -6.71 19.28 6.68
C ARG A 112 -5.31 18.74 6.31
N LEU A 113 -5.13 18.36 5.05
CA LEU A 113 -3.89 17.75 4.56
C LEU A 113 -2.73 18.73 4.73
N LEU A 114 -1.55 18.20 5.05
CA LEU A 114 -0.32 18.99 5.02
C LEU A 114 -0.06 19.49 3.59
N PRO A 115 0.42 20.74 3.43
CA PRO A 115 0.70 21.29 2.12
C PRO A 115 1.80 20.48 1.45
N VAL A 116 1.60 20.19 0.17
CA VAL A 116 2.55 19.47 -0.68
C VAL A 116 2.98 20.37 -1.84
N GLU A 117 4.16 20.12 -2.41
CA GLU A 117 4.76 20.97 -3.45
C GLU A 117 3.97 20.98 -4.77
N ARG A 118 3.28 19.87 -5.07
CA ARG A 118 2.50 19.70 -6.30
C ARG A 118 1.05 20.10 -6.06
N ASP A 119 0.45 20.78 -7.04
CA ASP A 119 -0.97 21.15 -6.97
C ASP A 119 -1.89 19.92 -7.12
N PHE A 120 -2.25 19.35 -5.98
CA PHE A 120 -3.09 18.17 -5.90
C PHE A 120 -4.53 18.43 -6.33
N ALA A 121 -5.07 19.63 -6.06
CA ALA A 121 -6.43 19.99 -6.41
C ALA A 121 -6.57 20.10 -7.93
N ALA A 122 -5.64 20.79 -8.59
CA ALA A 122 -5.60 20.89 -10.05
C ALA A 122 -5.39 19.52 -10.70
N ALA A 123 -4.50 18.68 -10.17
CA ALA A 123 -4.28 17.34 -10.70
C ALA A 123 -5.52 16.43 -10.54
N THR A 124 -6.30 16.60 -9.47
CA THR A 124 -7.57 15.89 -9.27
C THR A 124 -8.61 16.31 -10.32
N LEU A 125 -8.72 17.62 -10.59
CA LEU A 125 -9.60 18.13 -11.64
C LEU A 125 -9.18 17.63 -13.03
N GLN A 126 -7.89 17.65 -13.36
CA GLN A 126 -7.39 17.11 -14.64
C GLN A 126 -7.70 15.63 -14.81
N SER A 127 -7.56 14.85 -13.72
CA SER A 127 -7.96 13.45 -13.68
C SER A 127 -9.46 13.26 -13.91
N LEU A 128 -10.32 14.13 -13.35
CA LEU A 128 -11.78 14.11 -13.59
C LEU A 128 -12.14 14.41 -15.04
N GLU A 129 -11.49 15.39 -15.68
CA GLU A 129 -11.69 15.68 -17.12
C GLU A 129 -11.34 14.46 -17.97
N LEU A 130 -10.20 13.83 -17.67
CA LEU A 130 -9.74 12.66 -18.40
C LEU A 130 -10.74 11.50 -18.27
N THR A 131 -11.25 11.21 -17.08
CA THR A 131 -12.22 10.12 -16.90
C THR A 131 -13.57 10.44 -17.53
N TYR A 132 -13.99 11.71 -17.51
CA TYR A 132 -15.17 12.16 -18.23
C TYR A 132 -15.05 11.90 -19.74
N ASP A 133 -13.94 12.28 -20.36
CA ASP A 133 -13.69 12.04 -21.80
C ASP A 133 -13.71 10.54 -22.14
N VAL A 134 -13.13 9.71 -21.27
CA VAL A 134 -13.15 8.25 -21.43
C VAL A 134 -14.58 7.71 -21.37
N LEU A 135 -15.40 8.17 -20.42
CA LEU A 135 -16.78 7.72 -20.28
C LEU A 135 -17.67 8.19 -21.42
N VAL A 136 -17.54 9.44 -21.90
CA VAL A 136 -18.27 9.94 -23.08
C VAL A 136 -17.91 9.10 -24.30
N ARG A 137 -16.63 8.78 -24.50
CA ARG A 137 -16.17 7.93 -25.60
C ARG A 137 -16.71 6.51 -25.48
N ALA A 138 -16.64 5.91 -24.29
CA ALA A 138 -17.15 4.56 -24.03
C ALA A 138 -18.67 4.49 -24.25
N ALA A 139 -19.42 5.48 -23.76
CA ALA A 139 -20.86 5.60 -23.94
C ALA A 139 -21.24 5.73 -25.42
N THR A 140 -20.54 6.60 -26.16
CA THR A 140 -20.76 6.77 -27.61
C THR A 140 -20.51 5.47 -28.37
N TRP A 141 -19.43 4.75 -28.02
CA TRP A 141 -19.14 3.46 -28.64
C TRP A 141 -20.11 2.36 -28.21
N LEU A 142 -20.65 2.42 -26.98
CA LEU A 142 -21.65 1.48 -26.49
C LEU A 142 -22.95 1.61 -27.30
N LEU A 143 -23.41 2.84 -27.53
CA LEU A 143 -24.59 3.12 -28.38
C LEU A 143 -24.39 2.59 -29.80
N ALA A 144 -23.22 2.82 -30.39
CA ALA A 144 -22.90 2.29 -31.72
C ALA A 144 -22.81 0.75 -31.76
N GLN A 145 -22.48 0.09 -30.64
CA GLN A 145 -22.58 -1.38 -30.56
C GLN A 145 -24.00 -1.86 -30.34
N ALA A 146 -24.81 -1.14 -29.54
CA ALA A 146 -26.22 -1.44 -29.34
C ALA A 146 -26.96 -1.48 -30.68
N ASP A 147 -26.75 -0.45 -31.51
CA ASP A 147 -27.32 -0.35 -32.86
C ASP A 147 -26.92 -1.54 -33.76
N ARG A 148 -25.63 -1.92 -33.77
CA ARG A 148 -25.15 -3.09 -34.53
C ARG A 148 -25.74 -4.41 -34.06
N LEU A 149 -26.09 -4.51 -32.79
CA LEU A 149 -26.69 -5.69 -32.19
C LEU A 149 -28.21 -5.70 -32.32
N GLY A 150 -28.81 -4.62 -32.86
CA GLY A 150 -30.26 -4.48 -32.96
C GLY A 150 -30.95 -4.16 -31.62
N ILE A 151 -30.21 -3.67 -30.62
CA ILE A 151 -30.77 -3.29 -29.32
C ILE A 151 -31.34 -1.88 -29.42
N GLY A 152 -32.65 -1.73 -29.15
CA GLY A 152 -33.29 -0.43 -29.12
C GLY A 152 -32.77 0.45 -27.98
N VAL A 153 -32.45 1.70 -28.31
CA VAL A 153 -32.11 2.73 -27.31
C VAL A 153 -33.40 3.48 -26.96
N PRO A 154 -33.80 3.55 -25.68
CA PRO A 154 -35.02 4.24 -25.29
C PRO A 154 -35.03 5.71 -25.76
N ALA A 155 -36.13 6.13 -26.37
CA ALA A 155 -36.26 7.49 -26.93
C ALA A 155 -36.40 8.57 -25.85
N THR A 156 -36.85 8.22 -24.64
CA THR A 156 -37.13 9.16 -23.54
C THR A 156 -35.89 9.90 -23.06
N GLU A 157 -35.84 11.22 -23.27
CA GLU A 157 -34.73 12.05 -22.78
C GLU A 157 -34.71 12.13 -21.25
N LEU A 158 -33.51 12.06 -20.66
CA LEU A 158 -33.35 12.24 -19.23
C LEU A 158 -33.47 13.74 -18.89
N PRO A 159 -34.25 14.12 -17.87
CA PRO A 159 -34.44 15.53 -17.51
C PRO A 159 -33.10 16.21 -17.19
N ALA A 160 -32.87 17.41 -17.72
CA ALA A 160 -31.63 18.16 -17.51
C ALA A 160 -31.32 18.48 -16.04
N GLY A 161 -32.33 18.44 -15.16
CA GLY A 161 -32.21 18.64 -13.71
C GLY A 161 -31.88 17.38 -12.91
N ARG A 162 -32.04 16.18 -13.48
CA ARG A 162 -31.94 14.89 -12.77
C ARG A 162 -30.61 14.70 -12.04
N TYR A 163 -29.53 15.21 -12.63
CA TYR A 163 -28.16 15.02 -12.15
C TYR A 163 -27.52 16.29 -11.59
N ARG A 164 -28.30 17.32 -11.26
CA ARG A 164 -27.76 18.54 -10.64
C ARG A 164 -27.33 18.26 -9.21
N GLU A 165 -26.13 18.70 -8.86
CA GLU A 165 -25.57 18.59 -7.51
C GLU A 165 -25.18 19.98 -7.00
N GLN A 166 -26.20 20.78 -6.65
CA GLN A 166 -25.99 22.08 -6.01
C GLN A 166 -26.12 21.90 -4.50
N LEU A 167 -24.99 21.91 -3.80
CA LEU A 167 -24.94 21.74 -2.34
C LEU A 167 -24.66 23.10 -1.68
N PRO A 168 -25.43 23.49 -0.65
CA PRO A 168 -25.14 24.70 0.11
C PRO A 168 -23.81 24.55 0.88
N PRO A 169 -23.04 25.63 1.05
CA PRO A 169 -21.86 25.60 1.90
C PRO A 169 -22.25 25.46 3.38
N GLY A 170 -21.36 24.85 4.17
CA GLY A 170 -21.50 24.76 5.62
C GLY A 170 -21.63 23.32 6.15
N ARG A 171 -21.83 23.21 7.46
CA ARG A 171 -22.03 21.94 8.17
C ARG A 171 -23.15 22.11 9.19
N LEU A 172 -23.83 21.02 9.50
CA LEU A 172 -24.75 20.99 10.63
C LEU A 172 -23.98 21.20 11.95
N LEU A 173 -24.67 21.75 12.94
CA LEU A 173 -24.14 21.93 14.29
C LEU A 173 -23.79 20.57 14.91
N HIS A 174 -22.60 20.46 15.51
CA HIS A 174 -22.19 19.28 16.27
C HIS A 174 -22.84 19.31 17.66
N ASN A 175 -24.08 18.85 17.76
CA ASN A 175 -24.87 18.85 19.00
C ASN A 175 -25.11 17.44 19.60
N ARG A 176 -24.41 16.43 19.09
CA ARG A 176 -24.37 15.09 19.70
C ARG A 176 -23.31 15.05 20.80
N ALA A 177 -23.62 14.40 21.92
CA ALA A 177 -22.66 14.21 23.01
C ALA A 177 -21.46 13.37 22.54
N MET A 178 -20.25 13.82 22.86
CA MET A 178 -19.01 13.11 22.52
C MET A 178 -18.73 11.98 23.50
N ARG A 179 -18.07 10.92 23.01
CA ARG A 179 -17.64 9.78 23.83
C ARG A 179 -16.42 10.17 24.67
N LYS A 180 -16.41 9.77 25.94
CA LYS A 180 -15.26 9.87 26.84
C LYS A 180 -14.41 8.60 26.77
N ILE A 181 -13.09 8.76 26.67
CA ILE A 181 -12.13 7.65 26.64
C ILE A 181 -11.12 7.82 27.77
N LYS A 182 -10.65 6.70 28.34
CA LYS A 182 -9.75 6.68 29.49
C LYS A 182 -8.32 7.16 29.19
N SER A 183 -7.78 6.87 27.99
CA SER A 183 -6.42 7.23 27.61
C SER A 183 -6.33 7.63 26.14
N ALA A 184 -6.17 8.92 25.88
CA ALA A 184 -5.92 9.45 24.54
C ALA A 184 -4.56 9.00 23.99
N SER A 185 -3.55 9.01 24.86
CA SER A 185 -2.14 8.81 24.50
C SER A 185 -1.91 7.44 23.86
N GLU A 186 -2.51 6.39 24.43
CA GLU A 186 -2.36 5.02 23.92
C GLU A 186 -2.93 4.86 22.51
N THR A 187 -4.15 5.37 22.28
CA THR A 187 -4.81 5.27 20.97
C THR A 187 -4.06 6.06 19.89
N VAL A 188 -3.60 7.28 20.22
CA VAL A 188 -2.81 8.09 19.28
C VAL A 188 -1.48 7.42 18.96
N THR A 189 -0.77 6.92 19.98
CA THR A 189 0.51 6.24 19.82
C THR A 189 0.37 5.00 18.94
N TYR A 190 -0.68 4.21 19.16
CA TYR A 190 -0.97 3.03 18.36
C TYR A 190 -1.27 3.39 16.90
N LEU A 191 -2.13 4.40 16.64
CA LEU A 191 -2.46 4.84 15.28
C LEU A 191 -1.26 5.38 14.52
N ALA A 192 -0.46 6.25 15.16
CA ALA A 192 0.75 6.79 14.54
C ALA A 192 1.77 5.68 14.25
N THR A 193 1.96 4.73 15.17
CA THR A 193 2.81 3.56 14.98
C THR A 193 2.33 2.68 13.83
N ALA A 194 1.03 2.39 13.76
CA ALA A 194 0.43 1.62 12.68
C ALA A 194 0.65 2.30 11.33
N TYR A 195 0.49 3.63 11.26
CA TYR A 195 0.78 4.41 10.07
C TYR A 195 2.25 4.29 9.65
N LEU A 196 3.21 4.44 10.57
CA LEU A 196 4.65 4.32 10.28
C LEU A 196 5.01 2.94 9.71
N ASN A 197 4.44 1.88 10.28
CA ASN A 197 4.64 0.52 9.78
C ASN A 197 4.11 0.37 8.34
N LEU A 198 2.90 0.88 8.07
CA LEU A 198 2.36 0.89 6.70
C LEU A 198 3.21 1.70 5.72
N ALA A 199 3.73 2.84 6.17
CA ALA A 199 4.58 3.68 5.35
C ALA A 199 5.88 2.96 4.96
N ALA A 200 6.48 2.21 5.88
CA ALA A 200 7.65 1.39 5.60
C ALA A 200 7.35 0.24 4.62
N ASP A 201 6.17 -0.38 4.71
CA ASP A 201 5.74 -1.46 3.80
C ASP A 201 5.36 -0.96 2.39
N SER A 202 5.28 0.36 2.17
CA SER A 202 4.76 0.98 0.95
C SER A 202 5.85 1.54 0.02
N GLU A 203 7.06 0.98 0.03
CA GLU A 203 8.20 1.48 -0.76
C GLU A 203 7.91 1.60 -2.27
N LEU A 204 7.00 0.75 -2.80
CA LEU A 204 6.59 0.77 -4.20
C LEU A 204 5.98 2.11 -4.63
N LEU A 205 5.42 2.89 -3.71
CA LEU A 205 4.81 4.18 -4.03
C LEU A 205 5.85 5.25 -4.42
N ASN A 206 7.13 5.00 -4.12
CA ASN A 206 8.25 5.84 -4.55
C ASN A 206 8.71 5.53 -5.99
N THR A 207 8.06 4.59 -6.68
CA THR A 207 8.43 4.20 -8.04
C THR A 207 8.17 5.31 -9.05
N ALA A 208 7.07 6.06 -8.89
CA ALA A 208 6.68 7.12 -9.84
C ALA A 208 7.72 8.25 -9.96
N GLU A 209 8.51 8.51 -8.91
CA GLU A 209 9.57 9.52 -8.93
C GLU A 209 10.86 9.02 -9.62
N LYS A 210 11.02 7.70 -9.75
CA LYS A 210 12.26 7.06 -10.22
C LYS A 210 12.20 6.60 -11.68
N VAL A 211 11.03 6.67 -12.30
CA VAL A 211 10.76 6.07 -13.60
C VAL A 211 10.25 7.13 -14.56
N GLU A 212 10.86 7.19 -15.74
CA GLU A 212 10.44 8.08 -16.82
C GLU A 212 9.12 7.58 -17.46
N PRO A 213 8.26 8.46 -17.99
CA PRO A 213 6.96 8.06 -18.53
C PRO A 213 6.99 6.99 -19.63
N LYS A 214 8.06 6.96 -20.43
CA LYS A 214 8.28 5.95 -21.47
C LYS A 214 8.49 4.54 -20.91
N ASP A 215 8.96 4.44 -19.67
CA ASP A 215 9.35 3.20 -19.02
C ASP A 215 8.28 2.72 -18.01
N TYR A 216 7.15 3.42 -17.84
CA TYR A 216 6.09 2.99 -16.91
C TYR A 216 5.60 1.56 -17.14
N ALA A 217 5.52 1.11 -18.40
CA ALA A 217 5.09 -0.24 -18.71
C ALA A 217 6.02 -1.32 -18.11
N THR A 218 7.29 -1.01 -17.84
CA THR A 218 8.25 -1.95 -17.26
C THR A 218 8.09 -2.13 -15.75
N CYS A 219 7.24 -1.33 -15.09
CA CYS A 219 6.95 -1.46 -13.66
C CYS A 219 5.93 -2.56 -13.33
N PHE A 220 5.42 -3.27 -14.34
CA PHE A 220 4.38 -4.29 -14.19
C PHE A 220 4.91 -5.66 -14.60
N PRO A 221 4.62 -6.74 -13.84
CA PRO A 221 3.87 -6.74 -12.58
C PRO A 221 4.72 -6.33 -11.35
N ASP A 222 6.03 -6.13 -11.53
CA ASP A 222 6.96 -5.77 -10.45
C ASP A 222 7.64 -4.42 -10.74
N PRO A 223 7.61 -3.44 -9.81
CA PRO A 223 7.09 -3.52 -8.45
C PRO A 223 5.60 -3.15 -8.30
N ILE A 224 4.84 -2.92 -9.38
CA ILE A 224 3.43 -2.49 -9.32
C ILE A 224 2.53 -3.55 -9.95
N SER A 225 1.54 -4.02 -9.19
CA SER A 225 0.49 -4.93 -9.66
C SER A 225 -0.83 -4.67 -8.96
N GLU A 226 -1.93 -5.23 -9.49
CA GLU A 226 -3.23 -5.19 -8.82
C GLU A 226 -3.18 -5.76 -7.40
N ASP A 227 -2.43 -6.85 -7.20
CA ASP A 227 -2.33 -7.54 -5.91
C ASP A 227 -1.69 -6.66 -4.84
N ASN A 228 -0.53 -6.05 -5.14
CA ASN A 228 0.18 -5.25 -4.16
C ASN A 228 -0.53 -3.93 -3.82
N LEU A 229 -1.16 -3.27 -4.80
CA LEU A 229 -1.95 -2.06 -4.56
C LEU A 229 -3.20 -2.39 -3.74
N ARG A 230 -3.86 -3.53 -4.01
CA ARG A 230 -4.99 -3.99 -3.22
C ARG A 230 -4.59 -4.29 -1.78
N TYR A 231 -3.44 -4.93 -1.55
CA TYR A 231 -2.91 -5.18 -0.22
C TYR A 231 -2.75 -3.87 0.57
N LEU A 232 -2.08 -2.86 -0.01
CA LEU A 232 -1.90 -1.56 0.62
C LEU A 232 -3.24 -0.86 0.86
N LYS A 233 -4.15 -0.87 -0.12
CA LYS A 233 -5.49 -0.28 -0.02
C LYS A 233 -6.24 -0.80 1.20
N VAL A 234 -6.31 -2.12 1.36
CA VAL A 234 -7.01 -2.76 2.49
C VAL A 234 -6.38 -2.34 3.81
N ARG A 235 -5.06 -2.29 3.90
CA ARG A 235 -4.35 -1.90 5.13
C ARG A 235 -4.62 -0.44 5.53
N PHE A 236 -4.66 0.49 4.57
CA PHE A 236 -5.05 1.88 4.84
C PHE A 236 -6.53 2.01 5.21
N HIS A 237 -7.41 1.22 4.60
CA HIS A 237 -8.82 1.16 4.99
C HIS A 237 -9.01 0.62 6.43
N CYS A 238 -8.25 -0.41 6.82
CA CYS A 238 -8.22 -0.90 8.20
C CYS A 238 -7.75 0.18 9.18
N LEU A 239 -6.72 0.96 8.81
CA LEU A 239 -6.23 2.06 9.63
C LEU A 239 -7.27 3.19 9.76
N GLN A 240 -8.00 3.50 8.68
CA GLN A 240 -9.10 4.46 8.73
C GLN A 240 -10.23 3.95 9.66
N SER A 241 -10.60 2.67 9.52
CA SER A 241 -11.64 2.04 10.34
C SER A 241 -11.26 2.03 11.83
N LEU A 242 -9.98 1.82 12.14
CA LEU A 242 -9.43 1.90 13.50
C LEU A 242 -9.57 3.32 14.07
N TYR A 243 -9.20 4.35 13.29
CA TYR A 243 -9.41 5.74 13.68
C TYR A 243 -10.90 6.03 13.93
N ASP A 244 -11.77 5.65 13.00
CA ASP A 244 -13.20 5.92 13.09
C ASP A 244 -13.84 5.21 14.29
N THR A 245 -13.35 4.02 14.66
CA THR A 245 -13.86 3.27 15.81
C THR A 245 -13.43 3.88 17.14
N TYR A 246 -12.14 4.18 17.29
CA TYR A 246 -11.53 4.50 18.58
C TYR A 246 -11.26 6.00 18.81
N VAL A 247 -11.30 6.84 17.78
CA VAL A 247 -11.01 8.28 17.90
C VAL A 247 -12.18 9.15 17.46
N SER A 248 -12.85 8.82 16.36
CA SER A 248 -13.94 9.65 15.84
C SER A 248 -15.07 9.83 16.86
N GLU A 249 -15.68 11.02 16.90
CA GLU A 249 -16.77 11.36 17.83
C GLU A 249 -16.37 11.32 19.34
N THR A 250 -15.09 11.48 19.65
CA THR A 250 -14.58 11.50 21.03
C THR A 250 -14.10 12.91 21.43
N GLU A 251 -14.07 13.21 22.72
CA GLU A 251 -13.57 14.50 23.21
C GLU A 251 -12.12 14.76 22.76
N ILE A 252 -11.33 13.71 22.64
CA ILE A 252 -9.91 13.77 22.25
C ILE A 252 -9.74 14.29 20.82
N GLU A 253 -10.59 13.85 19.87
CA GLU A 253 -10.56 14.34 18.49
C GLU A 253 -10.82 15.85 18.42
N SER A 254 -11.67 16.36 19.31
CA SER A 254 -11.94 17.80 19.40
C SER A 254 -10.79 18.60 20.02
N LEU A 255 -10.05 17.98 20.95
CA LEU A 255 -8.98 18.62 21.72
C LEU A 255 -7.63 18.60 20.98
N ASP A 256 -7.33 17.56 20.20
CA ASP A 256 -6.10 17.46 19.43
C ASP A 256 -6.35 17.62 17.92
N GLN A 257 -6.03 18.81 17.41
CA GLN A 257 -6.19 19.14 15.98
C GLN A 257 -5.34 18.28 15.05
N ASN A 258 -4.36 17.55 15.58
CA ASN A 258 -3.52 16.64 14.80
C ASN A 258 -4.26 15.37 14.37
N LEU A 259 -5.25 14.91 15.14
CA LEU A 259 -5.97 13.67 14.84
C LEU A 259 -6.80 13.76 13.56
N PRO A 260 -7.60 14.83 13.34
CA PRO A 260 -8.27 15.04 12.05
C PRO A 260 -7.29 15.11 10.86
N THR A 261 -6.09 15.66 11.06
CA THR A 261 -5.04 15.72 10.04
C THR A 261 -4.49 14.34 9.71
N LEU A 262 -4.19 13.52 10.73
CA LEU A 262 -3.79 12.12 10.56
C LEU A 262 -4.86 11.33 9.81
N ARG A 263 -6.13 11.49 10.20
CA ARG A 263 -7.27 10.88 9.48
C ARG A 263 -7.30 11.31 8.03
N GLY A 264 -7.11 12.59 7.74
CA GLY A 264 -7.03 13.11 6.38
C GLY A 264 -5.95 12.43 5.55
N HIS A 265 -4.74 12.28 6.09
CA HIS A 265 -3.64 11.57 5.44
C HIS A 265 -3.94 10.09 5.21
N ILE A 266 -4.59 9.41 6.16
CA ILE A 266 -5.02 8.01 6.01
C ILE A 266 -6.03 7.91 4.86
N SER A 267 -7.08 8.75 4.89
CA SER A 267 -8.15 8.73 3.90
C SER A 267 -7.64 9.05 2.50
N ILE A 268 -6.77 10.06 2.33
CA ILE A 268 -6.32 10.41 0.98
C ILE A 268 -5.44 9.32 0.36
N VAL A 269 -4.56 8.69 1.15
CA VAL A 269 -3.75 7.57 0.67
C VAL A 269 -4.64 6.38 0.33
N PHE A 270 -5.66 6.09 1.15
CA PHE A 270 -6.66 5.07 0.85
C PHE A 270 -7.36 5.30 -0.50
N HIS A 271 -7.95 6.48 -0.73
CA HIS A 271 -8.68 6.77 -1.97
C HIS A 271 -7.77 6.79 -3.20
N LEU A 272 -6.54 7.27 -3.07
CA LEU A 272 -5.57 7.23 -4.17
C LEU A 272 -5.14 5.80 -4.52
N LEU A 273 -4.94 4.94 -3.52
CA LEU A 273 -4.67 3.50 -3.72
C LEU A 273 -5.87 2.78 -4.32
N GLU A 274 -7.09 3.20 -3.99
CA GLU A 274 -8.31 2.67 -4.60
C GLU A 274 -8.37 2.98 -6.09
N ILE A 275 -8.18 4.24 -6.47
CA ILE A 275 -8.05 4.65 -7.87
C ILE A 275 -6.91 3.88 -8.55
N ALA A 276 -5.75 3.78 -7.92
CA ALA A 276 -4.60 3.07 -8.48
C ALA A 276 -4.93 1.59 -8.75
N THR A 277 -5.66 0.94 -7.84
CA THR A 277 -6.11 -0.45 -7.98
C THR A 277 -7.02 -0.63 -9.19
N TYR A 278 -7.97 0.29 -9.40
CA TYR A 278 -8.84 0.25 -10.59
C TYR A 278 -8.04 0.46 -11.88
N LEU A 279 -7.15 1.45 -11.92
CA LEU A 279 -6.38 1.76 -13.12
C LEU A 279 -5.40 0.63 -13.49
N VAL A 280 -4.72 0.02 -12.50
CA VAL A 280 -3.84 -1.13 -12.77
C VAL A 280 -4.62 -2.36 -13.22
N HIS A 281 -5.79 -2.63 -12.60
CA HIS A 281 -6.66 -3.72 -13.03
C HIS A 281 -7.05 -3.54 -14.51
N TYR A 282 -7.42 -2.32 -14.89
CA TYR A 282 -7.76 -2.03 -16.29
C TYR A 282 -6.56 -2.25 -17.22
N TYR A 283 -5.38 -1.78 -16.83
CA TYR A 283 -4.15 -1.97 -17.60
C TYR A 283 -3.83 -3.46 -17.78
N GLU A 284 -3.67 -4.21 -16.69
CA GLU A 284 -3.26 -5.62 -16.70
C GLU A 284 -4.26 -6.50 -17.46
N ARG A 285 -5.57 -6.27 -17.28
CA ARG A 285 -6.61 -7.12 -17.86
C ARG A 285 -6.99 -6.75 -19.30
N HIS A 286 -6.82 -5.49 -19.71
CA HIS A 286 -7.33 -5.01 -21.00
C HIS A 286 -6.29 -4.40 -21.93
N LEU A 287 -5.23 -3.77 -21.43
CA LEU A 287 -4.29 -3.02 -22.26
C LEU A 287 -2.89 -3.64 -22.34
N ASN A 288 -2.48 -4.42 -21.34
CA ASN A 288 -1.16 -5.01 -21.26
C ASN A 288 -0.87 -5.94 -22.45
N GLU A 289 0.36 -5.89 -22.96
CA GLU A 289 0.72 -6.64 -24.17
C GLU A 289 0.71 -8.16 -23.99
N GLN A 290 1.02 -8.63 -22.79
CA GLN A 290 1.14 -10.05 -22.46
C GLN A 290 -0.17 -10.62 -21.93
N THR A 291 -0.82 -9.90 -21.01
CA THR A 291 -2.01 -10.39 -20.29
C THR A 291 -3.34 -9.80 -20.79
N GLY A 292 -3.28 -8.68 -21.53
CA GLY A 292 -4.46 -7.94 -21.94
C GLY A 292 -5.25 -8.63 -23.05
N ASP A 293 -6.58 -8.53 -22.96
CA ASP A 293 -7.50 -9.08 -23.95
C ASP A 293 -7.24 -8.52 -25.36
N SER A 294 -6.87 -9.40 -26.29
CA SER A 294 -6.49 -9.05 -27.67
C SER A 294 -7.58 -8.31 -28.43
N ALA A 295 -8.87 -8.55 -28.14
CA ALA A 295 -9.97 -7.86 -28.80
C ALA A 295 -10.08 -6.40 -28.34
N PHE A 296 -9.72 -6.12 -27.09
CA PHE A 296 -9.77 -4.78 -26.50
C PHE A 296 -8.60 -3.92 -26.96
N ARG A 297 -7.39 -4.50 -27.00
CA ARG A 297 -6.16 -3.80 -27.38
C ARG A 297 -6.18 -3.20 -28.79
N ARG A 298 -6.95 -3.78 -29.71
CA ARG A 298 -7.08 -3.27 -31.09
C ARG A 298 -7.76 -1.91 -31.16
N ARG A 299 -8.66 -1.61 -30.23
CA ARG A 299 -9.40 -0.33 -30.21
C ARG A 299 -9.70 0.07 -28.76
N PRO A 300 -8.69 0.49 -28.00
CA PRO A 300 -8.86 0.83 -26.60
C PRO A 300 -9.61 2.16 -26.47
N VAL A 301 -10.40 2.31 -25.40
CA VAL A 301 -11.12 3.57 -25.14
C VAL A 301 -10.14 4.66 -24.71
N ILE A 302 -9.10 4.29 -23.95
CA ILE A 302 -8.02 5.18 -23.52
C ILE A 302 -6.68 4.66 -24.05
N ALA A 303 -5.79 5.55 -24.47
CA ALA A 303 -4.45 5.14 -24.88
C ALA A 303 -3.66 4.61 -23.66
N PRO A 304 -2.90 3.50 -23.78
CA PRO A 304 -2.15 2.93 -22.66
C PRO A 304 -1.23 3.94 -21.97
N GLY A 305 -0.52 4.78 -22.72
CA GLY A 305 0.34 5.83 -22.16
C GLY A 305 -0.42 6.85 -21.31
N THR A 306 -1.64 7.23 -21.72
CA THR A 306 -2.48 8.17 -20.96
C THR A 306 -2.98 7.54 -19.66
N LEU A 307 -3.39 6.27 -19.69
CA LEU A 307 -3.79 5.53 -18.49
C LEU A 307 -2.63 5.38 -17.51
N LEU A 308 -1.46 4.96 -18.00
CA LEU A 308 -0.26 4.79 -17.18
C LEU A 308 0.20 6.13 -16.60
N ALA A 309 0.11 7.22 -17.37
CA ALA A 309 0.41 8.55 -16.85
C ALA A 309 -0.53 8.95 -15.71
N MET A 310 -1.83 8.68 -15.82
CA MET A 310 -2.79 8.93 -14.74
C MET A 310 -2.47 8.06 -13.51
N LEU A 311 -2.26 6.75 -13.70
CA LEU A 311 -1.89 5.83 -12.61
C LEU A 311 -0.62 6.30 -11.89
N MET A 312 0.46 6.58 -12.62
CA MET A 312 1.77 6.86 -12.06
C MET A 312 1.87 8.30 -11.52
N ASN A 313 1.50 9.31 -12.31
CA ASN A 313 1.71 10.71 -11.95
C ASN A 313 0.66 11.28 -11.01
N TYR A 314 -0.53 10.70 -10.98
CA TYR A 314 -1.59 11.08 -10.05
C TYR A 314 -1.66 10.08 -8.90
N SER A 315 -2.16 8.87 -9.12
CA SER A 315 -2.48 7.96 -8.01
C SER A 315 -1.26 7.51 -7.21
N ILE A 316 -0.22 6.97 -7.86
CA ILE A 316 0.98 6.47 -7.19
C ILE A 316 1.81 7.63 -6.60
N ALA A 317 2.11 8.66 -7.39
CA ALA A 317 2.94 9.77 -6.95
C ALA A 317 2.32 10.56 -5.78
N PHE A 318 1.02 10.91 -5.82
CA PHE A 318 0.40 11.60 -4.69
C PHE A 318 0.24 10.68 -3.47
N SER A 319 0.04 9.37 -3.66
CA SER A 319 0.05 8.43 -2.54
C SER A 319 1.40 8.44 -1.84
N GLY A 320 2.50 8.31 -2.58
CA GLY A 320 3.86 8.37 -2.03
C GLY A 320 4.19 9.70 -1.34
N LEU A 321 3.72 10.82 -1.93
CA LEU A 321 3.90 12.15 -1.37
C LEU A 321 3.15 12.31 -0.04
N TYR A 322 1.84 12.07 0.00
CA TYR A 322 1.07 12.19 1.24
C TYR A 322 1.47 11.16 2.30
N LEU A 323 1.97 10.00 1.88
CA LEU A 323 2.55 9.01 2.79
C LEU A 323 3.83 9.53 3.46
N THR A 324 4.72 10.16 2.69
CA THR A 324 5.98 10.72 3.19
C THR A 324 5.71 11.85 4.20
N TYR A 325 4.80 12.77 3.86
CA TYR A 325 4.40 13.84 4.76
C TYR A 325 3.68 13.30 6.00
N GLY A 326 2.80 12.31 5.84
CA GLY A 326 2.14 11.64 6.96
C GLY A 326 3.12 10.93 7.89
N ARG A 327 4.21 10.35 7.36
CA ARG A 327 5.29 9.76 8.16
C ARG A 327 5.98 10.80 9.04
N CYS A 328 6.38 11.93 8.46
CA CYS A 328 6.98 13.05 9.19
C CYS A 328 6.02 13.59 10.27
N PHE A 329 4.74 13.64 9.96
CA PHE A 329 3.68 14.04 10.88
C PHE A 329 3.55 13.07 12.07
N CYS A 330 3.48 11.76 11.80
CA CYS A 330 3.41 10.73 12.83
C CYS A 330 4.63 10.76 13.77
N HIS A 331 5.84 10.99 13.27
CA HIS A 331 7.02 11.18 14.13
C HIS A 331 6.86 12.38 15.07
N THR A 332 6.30 13.48 14.58
CA THR A 332 6.05 14.68 15.39
C THR A 332 4.98 14.41 16.45
N MET A 333 3.92 13.69 16.09
CA MET A 333 2.88 13.27 17.03
C MET A 333 3.44 12.38 18.13
N LEU A 334 4.18 11.32 17.79
CA LEU A 334 4.75 10.39 18.77
C LEU A 334 5.65 11.09 19.78
N ARG A 335 6.45 12.08 19.37
CA ARG A 335 7.29 12.87 20.28
C ARG A 335 6.51 13.64 21.33
N ARG A 336 5.28 14.07 21.03
CA ARG A 336 4.42 14.83 21.97
C ARG A 336 3.77 13.92 23.02
N TYR A 337 3.50 12.66 22.66
CA TYR A 337 2.88 11.66 23.54
C TYR A 337 3.90 10.74 24.20
N ALA A 338 5.18 10.86 23.86
CA ALA A 338 6.25 10.05 24.40
C ALA A 338 6.49 10.37 25.88
N GLU A 339 6.31 9.37 26.74
CA GLU A 339 6.79 9.40 28.11
C GLU A 339 8.28 8.99 28.14
N ILE A 340 9.07 9.68 28.96
CA ILE A 340 10.49 9.35 29.12
C ILE A 340 10.61 8.11 30.02
N GLY A 341 10.89 6.97 29.39
CA GLY A 341 11.23 5.72 30.08
C GLY A 341 12.73 5.45 30.07
N ARG A 342 13.23 4.78 31.10
CA ARG A 342 14.59 4.23 31.15
C ARG A 342 14.51 2.72 31.37
N ILE A 343 15.28 1.96 30.61
CA ILE A 343 15.49 0.54 30.83
C ILE A 343 16.98 0.25 30.93
N GLU A 344 17.35 -0.72 31.76
CA GLU A 344 18.67 -1.32 31.73
C GLU A 344 18.64 -2.58 30.88
N ALA A 345 19.54 -2.67 29.91
CA ALA A 345 19.65 -3.80 29.01
C ALA A 345 21.09 -4.35 29.03
N PRO A 346 21.27 -5.68 29.03
CA PRO A 346 22.61 -6.26 29.00
C PRO A 346 23.29 -6.00 27.65
N VAL A 347 24.61 -5.83 27.69
CA VAL A 347 25.43 -5.78 26.48
C VAL A 347 25.36 -7.12 25.74
N PRO A 348 25.22 -7.15 24.40
CA PRO A 348 25.24 -8.39 23.64
C PRO A 348 26.49 -9.24 23.94
N SER A 349 26.27 -10.51 24.32
CA SER A 349 27.30 -11.39 24.88
C SER A 349 28.48 -11.63 23.93
N TYR A 350 28.20 -11.86 22.64
CA TYR A 350 29.22 -12.25 21.66
C TYR A 350 30.28 -11.17 21.41
N ARG A 351 29.92 -10.06 20.75
CA ARG A 351 30.84 -8.96 20.37
C ARG A 351 30.36 -7.58 20.79
N GLY A 352 29.43 -7.52 21.75
CA GLY A 352 28.75 -6.27 22.12
C GLY A 352 28.00 -5.66 20.94
N PHE A 353 27.91 -4.34 20.91
CA PHE A 353 27.29 -3.57 19.84
C PHE A 353 28.22 -3.39 18.63
N HIS A 354 28.60 -4.51 18.00
CA HIS A 354 29.28 -4.46 16.71
C HIS A 354 28.32 -4.02 15.59
N VAL A 355 28.80 -3.98 14.34
CA VAL A 355 28.06 -3.41 13.19
C VAL A 355 26.58 -3.84 13.09
N ARG A 356 26.28 -5.15 13.21
CA ARG A 356 24.92 -5.67 13.06
C ARG A 356 23.95 -5.19 14.15
N PRO A 357 24.17 -5.47 15.46
CA PRO A 357 23.27 -5.00 16.52
C PRO A 357 23.14 -3.48 16.55
N SER A 358 24.23 -2.72 16.32
CA SER A 358 24.17 -1.25 16.23
C SER A 358 23.27 -0.77 15.09
N THR A 359 23.37 -1.41 13.92
CA THR A 359 22.54 -1.06 12.76
C THR A 359 21.07 -1.43 12.99
N LEU A 360 20.79 -2.56 13.63
CA LEU A 360 19.42 -2.99 13.94
C LEU A 360 18.75 -2.04 14.94
N ILE A 361 19.46 -1.66 16.01
CA ILE A 361 18.95 -0.69 16.99
C ILE A 361 18.70 0.66 16.32
N ALA A 362 19.69 1.18 15.59
CA ALA A 362 19.55 2.45 14.89
C ALA A 362 18.38 2.44 13.89
N ARG A 363 18.17 1.35 13.16
CA ARG A 363 17.01 1.20 12.27
C ARG A 363 15.69 1.27 13.02
N ILE A 364 15.57 0.63 14.17
CA ILE A 364 14.36 0.70 15.01
C ILE A 364 14.14 2.15 15.48
N VAL A 365 15.19 2.79 15.99
CA VAL A 365 15.11 4.18 16.49
C VAL A 365 14.70 5.13 15.35
N GLN A 366 15.33 5.00 14.18
CA GLN A 366 15.01 5.79 12.99
C GLN A 366 13.58 5.53 12.48
N HIS A 367 13.11 4.28 12.53
CA HIS A 367 11.76 3.89 12.10
C HIS A 367 10.66 4.53 12.94
N TYR A 368 10.83 4.64 14.26
CA TYR A 368 9.85 5.27 15.14
C TYR A 368 10.08 6.78 15.33
N GLY A 369 11.32 7.26 15.12
CA GLY A 369 11.69 8.67 15.18
C GLY A 369 11.72 9.30 16.58
N SER A 370 11.63 8.46 17.61
CA SER A 370 11.77 8.84 19.02
C SER A 370 13.22 9.16 19.36
N LEU A 371 13.43 10.09 20.30
CA LEU A 371 14.76 10.37 20.84
C LEU A 371 15.15 9.24 21.80
N ILE A 372 16.10 8.40 21.40
CA ILE A 372 16.61 7.30 22.23
C ILE A 372 18.10 7.53 22.47
N VAL A 373 18.46 7.65 23.74
CA VAL A 373 19.84 7.83 24.19
C VAL A 373 20.27 6.55 24.90
N MET A 374 21.42 6.02 24.51
CA MET A 374 22.10 4.96 25.23
C MET A 374 23.08 5.58 26.21
N GLU A 375 22.98 5.21 27.49
CA GLU A 375 23.96 5.58 28.51
C GLU A 375 24.88 4.40 28.82
N LEU A 376 26.20 4.64 28.79
CA LEU A 376 27.23 3.67 29.17
C LEU A 376 28.35 4.38 29.93
N ASP A 377 28.62 3.96 31.16
CA ASP A 377 29.63 4.52 32.06
C ASP A 377 29.56 6.06 32.17
N GLY A 378 28.36 6.60 32.35
CA GLY A 378 28.12 8.05 32.49
C GLY A 378 28.29 8.85 31.19
N GLN A 379 28.44 8.19 30.04
CA GLN A 379 28.43 8.84 28.72
C GLN A 379 27.18 8.49 27.92
N SER A 380 26.68 9.48 27.19
CA SER A 380 25.49 9.37 26.36
C SER A 380 25.88 9.20 24.88
N TYR A 381 25.15 8.32 24.19
CA TYR A 381 25.30 8.03 22.77
C TYR A 381 23.92 8.07 22.09
N ASP A 382 23.85 8.64 20.89
CA ASP A 382 22.63 8.62 20.09
C ASP A 382 22.36 7.21 19.56
N ALA A 383 21.30 6.57 20.03
CA ALA A 383 20.93 5.22 19.58
C ALA A 383 20.38 5.22 18.14
N GLY A 384 20.02 6.38 17.59
CA GLY A 384 19.65 6.54 16.18
C GLY A 384 20.84 6.54 15.24
N SER A 385 22.07 6.63 15.75
CA SER A 385 23.30 6.63 14.98
C SER A 385 24.08 5.32 15.15
N PRO A 386 24.18 4.47 14.11
CA PRO A 386 24.95 3.23 14.19
C PRO A 386 26.40 3.48 14.61
N MET A 387 26.98 4.61 14.17
CA MET A 387 28.35 5.01 14.48
C MET A 387 28.52 5.37 15.95
N ASP A 388 27.51 5.98 16.57
CA ASP A 388 27.60 6.41 17.95
C ASP A 388 27.44 5.23 18.91
N ILE A 389 26.57 4.27 18.57
CA ILE A 389 26.52 2.97 19.27
C ILE A 389 27.83 2.21 19.09
N PHE A 390 28.41 2.21 17.88
CA PHE A 390 29.71 1.56 17.63
C PHE A 390 30.83 2.18 18.47
N ARG A 391 30.82 3.51 18.67
CA ARG A 391 31.75 4.22 19.56
C ARG A 391 31.63 3.74 21.01
N ALA A 392 30.41 3.48 21.51
CA ALA A 392 30.22 2.87 22.82
C ALA A 392 30.78 1.43 22.87
N ASN A 393 30.65 0.67 21.77
CA ASN A 393 31.21 -0.68 21.69
C ASN A 393 32.74 -0.72 21.81
N GLU A 394 33.45 0.30 21.33
CA GLU A 394 34.90 0.39 21.51
C GLU A 394 35.29 0.48 22.99
N LYS A 395 34.49 1.16 23.82
CA LYS A 395 34.69 1.17 25.26
C LYS A 395 34.45 -0.20 25.89
N ILE A 396 33.37 -0.85 25.51
CA ILE A 396 33.04 -2.22 25.95
C ILE A 396 34.20 -3.15 25.61
N ASN A 397 34.70 -3.10 24.38
CA ASN A 397 35.83 -3.90 23.93
C ASN A 397 37.12 -3.57 24.71
N ALA A 398 37.36 -2.29 25.00
CA ALA A 398 38.50 -1.88 25.83
C ALA A 398 38.39 -2.40 27.28
N GLN A 399 37.18 -2.48 27.84
CA GLN A 399 36.95 -3.04 29.17
C GLN A 399 37.11 -4.57 29.17
N LYS A 400 36.58 -5.27 28.15
CA LYS A 400 36.79 -6.71 27.94
C LYS A 400 38.29 -7.05 27.86
N ARG A 401 39.07 -6.27 27.09
CA ARG A 401 40.53 -6.44 27.00
C ARG A 401 41.23 -6.22 28.34
N ARG A 402 40.86 -5.16 29.08
CA ARG A 402 41.42 -4.87 30.41
C ARG A 402 41.11 -5.97 31.41
N TRP A 403 39.89 -6.49 31.41
CA TRP A 403 39.49 -7.63 32.24
C TRP A 403 40.31 -8.88 31.91
N LEU A 404 40.48 -9.20 30.63
CA LEU A 404 41.28 -10.36 30.20
C LEU A 404 42.74 -10.23 30.65
N VAL A 405 43.34 -9.05 30.50
CA VAL A 405 44.72 -8.78 30.97
C VAL A 405 44.82 -8.93 32.49
N ALA A 406 43.85 -8.43 33.25
CA ALA A 406 43.83 -8.58 34.70
C ALA A 406 43.71 -10.05 35.12
N GLU A 407 42.89 -10.84 34.41
CA GLU A 407 42.71 -12.27 34.70
C GLU A 407 43.96 -13.09 34.37
N ILE A 408 44.65 -12.77 33.27
CA ILE A 408 45.96 -13.34 32.94
C ILE A 408 46.99 -12.97 34.02
N GLY A 409 47.00 -11.72 34.49
CA GLY A 409 47.93 -11.23 35.52
C GLY A 409 47.72 -11.82 36.92
N ARG A 410 46.55 -12.42 37.21
CA ARG A 410 46.30 -13.13 38.47
C ARG A 410 46.93 -14.51 38.53
N GLN A 411 47.36 -15.05 37.40
CA GLN A 411 48.05 -16.34 37.33
C GLN A 411 49.54 -16.15 37.66
N PRO A 412 50.15 -17.06 38.43
CA PRO A 412 51.58 -17.02 38.72
C PRO A 412 52.37 -17.21 37.43
N LEU A 413 53.04 -16.15 36.96
CA LEU A 413 54.01 -16.23 35.87
C LEU A 413 55.28 -16.92 36.41
N PRO A 414 55.84 -17.93 35.72
CA PRO A 414 57.11 -18.55 36.11
C PRO A 414 58.24 -17.51 36.18
N GLN A 415 59.08 -17.59 37.23
CA GLN A 415 60.06 -16.55 37.59
C GLN A 415 61.33 -16.51 36.71
N ASP A 416 61.57 -17.53 35.88
CA ASP A 416 62.79 -17.63 35.07
C ASP A 416 62.54 -17.23 33.62
N GLY A 417 63.60 -16.77 32.93
CA GLY A 417 63.57 -16.25 31.56
C GLY A 417 62.96 -17.19 30.52
N LEU A 418 61.64 -17.15 30.41
CA LEU A 418 60.86 -17.92 29.44
C LEU A 418 61.14 -17.41 28.03
N SER A 419 61.30 -18.34 27.10
CA SER A 419 61.26 -18.03 25.68
C SER A 419 59.85 -17.54 25.27
N ASP A 420 59.78 -16.72 24.22
CA ASP A 420 58.52 -16.26 23.62
C ASP A 420 57.50 -17.40 23.37
N ALA A 421 57.97 -18.60 23.05
CA ALA A 421 57.13 -19.77 22.81
C ALA A 421 56.46 -20.27 24.09
N GLN A 422 57.18 -20.28 25.21
CA GLN A 422 56.64 -20.73 26.50
C GLN A 422 55.64 -19.71 27.06
N ILE A 423 55.88 -18.41 26.85
CA ILE A 423 54.93 -17.35 27.23
C ILE A 423 53.62 -17.50 26.44
N ARG A 424 53.68 -17.72 25.12
CA ARG A 424 52.50 -17.95 24.29
C ARG A 424 51.71 -19.19 24.72
N ALA A 425 52.40 -20.28 25.05
CA ALA A 425 51.77 -21.52 25.52
C ALA A 425 51.01 -21.31 26.84
N ALA A 426 51.63 -20.64 27.82
CA ALA A 426 51.00 -20.34 29.10
C ALA A 426 49.78 -19.41 28.94
N ILE A 427 49.87 -18.37 28.09
CA ILE A 427 48.73 -17.49 27.80
C ILE A 427 47.60 -18.27 27.12
N LEU A 428 47.91 -19.15 26.17
CA LEU A 428 46.91 -19.96 25.48
C LEU A 428 46.17 -20.90 26.44
N GLU A 429 46.89 -21.53 27.36
CA GLU A 429 46.30 -22.40 28.40
C GLU A 429 45.31 -21.62 29.30
N ILE A 430 45.66 -20.39 29.69
CA ILE A 430 44.77 -19.51 30.46
C ILE A 430 43.51 -19.17 29.65
N ILE A 431 43.66 -18.82 28.36
CA ILE A 431 42.52 -18.47 27.51
C ILE A 431 41.59 -19.69 27.31
N ILE A 432 42.15 -20.89 27.14
CA ILE A 432 41.38 -22.14 27.03
C ILE A 432 40.59 -22.39 28.32
N LYS A 433 41.23 -22.26 29.49
CA LYS A 433 40.56 -22.42 30.79
C LYS A 433 39.43 -21.41 30.99
N LEU A 434 39.63 -20.16 30.56
CA LEU A 434 38.57 -19.14 30.58
C LEU A 434 37.42 -19.48 29.61
N ALA A 435 37.72 -20.11 28.48
CA ALA A 435 36.71 -20.56 27.53
C ALA A 435 35.89 -21.75 28.07
N GLU A 436 36.53 -22.72 28.73
CA GLU A 436 35.85 -23.85 29.39
C GLU A 436 34.88 -23.39 30.49
N GLN A 437 35.22 -22.30 31.18
CA GLN A 437 34.36 -21.69 32.19
C GLN A 437 33.25 -20.79 31.62
N SER A 438 33.09 -20.74 30.29
CA SER A 438 32.16 -19.83 29.59
C SER A 438 32.42 -18.34 29.82
N ASN A 439 33.63 -17.97 30.30
CA ASN A 439 34.04 -16.58 30.52
C ASN A 439 34.65 -15.94 29.27
N CYS A 440 35.06 -16.76 28.29
CA CYS A 440 35.59 -16.31 27.01
C CYS A 440 35.06 -17.20 25.86
N LEU A 441 34.99 -16.66 24.65
CA LEU A 441 34.67 -17.41 23.44
C LEU A 441 35.88 -17.36 22.51
N LEU A 442 36.51 -18.52 22.29
CA LEU A 442 37.60 -18.69 21.34
C LEU A 442 37.02 -18.89 19.94
N TYR A 443 37.40 -18.00 19.02
CA TYR A 443 37.02 -18.11 17.61
C TYR A 443 38.25 -18.53 16.81
N THR A 444 38.37 -19.82 16.51
CA THR A 444 39.37 -20.33 15.57
C THR A 444 38.80 -20.22 14.16
N SER A 445 39.61 -19.79 13.20
CA SER A 445 39.20 -19.52 11.81
C SER A 445 38.57 -20.72 11.09
N ASP A 446 38.78 -21.93 11.60
CA ASP A 446 38.34 -23.17 10.96
C ASP A 446 36.83 -23.45 11.15
N ALA A 447 36.19 -22.79 12.13
CA ALA A 447 34.74 -22.91 12.37
C ALA A 447 33.88 -21.99 11.47
N ALA A 448 34.48 -21.25 10.54
CA ALA A 448 33.76 -20.46 9.54
C ALA A 448 33.24 -21.31 8.36
N ASP A 449 33.77 -22.53 8.17
CA ASP A 449 33.49 -23.35 6.98
C ASP A 449 32.74 -24.67 7.24
N GLU A 450 32.55 -25.11 8.48
CA GLU A 450 31.85 -26.39 8.73
C GLU A 450 30.65 -26.29 9.68
N ARG A 451 29.47 -26.34 9.04
CA ARG A 451 28.23 -26.99 9.53
C ARG A 451 27.80 -26.69 10.97
N SER A 452 27.45 -25.43 11.23
CA SER A 452 26.22 -25.18 11.98
C SER A 452 25.57 -23.90 11.45
N SER A 453 24.35 -24.08 10.95
CA SER A 453 23.48 -22.99 10.53
C SER A 453 23.20 -22.07 11.71
N VAL A 454 23.93 -20.96 11.80
CA VAL A 454 23.40 -19.76 12.44
C VAL A 454 22.92 -18.88 11.31
N ASP A 455 21.61 -18.71 11.25
CA ASP A 455 20.87 -18.07 10.16
C ASP A 455 21.30 -16.60 9.99
N LEU A 456 22.27 -16.39 9.10
CA LEU A 456 22.67 -15.08 8.59
C LEU A 456 21.80 -14.80 7.36
N GLY A 457 20.53 -14.46 7.61
CA GLY A 457 19.60 -14.00 6.59
C GLY A 457 20.19 -12.85 5.77
N GLY A 458 20.37 -13.08 4.46
CA GLY A 458 20.87 -12.07 3.53
C GLY A 458 21.34 -12.63 2.19
N ARG A 459 20.40 -13.10 1.35
CA ARG A 459 20.46 -13.24 -0.13
C ARG A 459 21.65 -14.02 -0.72
N ARG A 460 21.35 -15.26 -1.15
CA ARG A 460 22.22 -16.10 -2.01
C ARG A 460 22.46 -15.42 -3.37
N ILE A 461 23.71 -15.14 -3.72
CA ILE A 461 24.16 -15.00 -5.11
C ILE A 461 24.81 -16.34 -5.48
N ILE A 462 24.10 -17.15 -6.27
CA ILE A 462 24.63 -18.42 -6.80
C ILE A 462 25.67 -18.08 -7.87
N LYS A 463 26.94 -18.31 -7.58
CA LYS A 463 27.99 -18.41 -8.61
C LYS A 463 27.93 -19.82 -9.19
N LYS A 464 27.43 -19.95 -10.43
CA LYS A 464 27.54 -21.19 -11.22
C LYS A 464 29.03 -21.43 -11.48
N LYS A 465 29.60 -22.51 -10.96
CA LYS A 465 30.87 -23.05 -11.46
C LYS A 465 30.53 -24.23 -12.38
N THR A 466 31.05 -24.12 -13.60
CA THR A 466 31.21 -25.18 -14.61
C THR A 466 31.67 -26.49 -14.02
#